data_AF-A0A1X7K1J1-F1
#
_entry.id   AF-A0A1X7K1J1-F1
#
_cell.length_a   1.000
_cell.length_b   1.000
_cell.length_c   1.000
_cell.angle_alpha   90.00
_cell.angle_beta   90.00
_cell.angle_gamma   90.00
#
_symmetry.space_group_name_H-M   'P 1'
#
loop_
_entity.id
_entity.type
_entity.pdbx_description
1 polymer ?
#
loop_
_entity_poly.entity_id
_entity_poly.type
_entity_poly.pdbx_seq_one_letter_code
_entity_poly.pdbx_strand_id
1 'polypeptide(L)'
;MTGPVATRALRERERVLAGRLRDAGESQVIGVRVFPKPSSQPPSTVYWNALAVWGILRPRLDGRAISRAQAHRQLKSSGTATNDDGQPFLSFDPPFVPLPARPDSWHAGPLTLWLTIAEAAFLRERLSQLRSNGDHELSLLLARLVRTEAAAPSGMWADETRAIAGPDQESLVHAQQVASLAAVGRAVYDPLRERIVEVDDRRETSTRHRDYLTDVVEEHGAVAVKLDVDALEADIGVLPPKLRAVLIATKNWIASKSRDEVTLLDLYTAAEARKVNRTGFCGGSHS
;
A
#
# COMPACT_ATOMS: atom_id res chain seq x y z
N MET A 1 -21.12 -14.85 -11.75
CA MET A 1 -21.30 -13.38 -11.72
C MET A 1 -20.01 -12.66 -12.12
N THR A 2 -20.01 -11.94 -13.23
CA THR A 2 -18.99 -10.98 -13.67
C THR A 2 -19.74 -9.74 -14.14
N GLY A 3 -19.36 -8.55 -13.65
CA GLY A 3 -20.06 -7.30 -13.95
C GLY A 3 -20.27 -6.40 -12.71
N PRO A 4 -20.93 -5.25 -12.87
CA PRO A 4 -21.12 -4.23 -11.82
C PRO A 4 -21.75 -4.77 -10.53
N VAL A 5 -22.65 -5.74 -10.66
CA VAL A 5 -23.33 -6.42 -9.54
C VAL A 5 -22.35 -7.22 -8.68
N ALA A 6 -21.40 -7.93 -9.30
CA ALA A 6 -20.38 -8.69 -8.57
C ALA A 6 -19.42 -7.76 -7.82
N THR A 7 -19.06 -6.63 -8.43
CA THR A 7 -18.23 -5.60 -7.80
C THR A 7 -18.95 -4.96 -6.61
N ARG A 8 -20.25 -4.66 -6.74
CA ARG A 8 -21.06 -4.12 -5.64
C ARG A 8 -21.18 -5.13 -4.49
N ALA A 9 -21.47 -6.39 -4.79
CA ALA A 9 -21.58 -7.45 -3.80
C ALA A 9 -20.26 -7.69 -3.04
N LEU A 10 -19.13 -7.62 -3.74
CA LEU A 10 -17.81 -7.70 -3.11
C LEU A 10 -17.54 -6.52 -2.18
N ARG A 11 -17.76 -5.28 -2.66
CA ARG A 11 -17.57 -4.07 -1.84
C ARG A 11 -18.42 -4.09 -0.59
N GLU A 12 -19.64 -4.62 -0.70
CA GLU A 12 -20.54 -4.79 0.44
C GLU A 12 -20.01 -5.81 1.45
N ARG A 13 -19.48 -6.94 0.98
CA ARG A 13 -18.82 -7.92 1.87
C ARG A 13 -17.61 -7.33 2.57
N GLU A 14 -16.78 -6.56 1.88
CA GLU A 14 -15.62 -5.89 2.48
C GLU A 14 -16.05 -4.83 3.51
N ARG A 15 -17.13 -4.08 3.25
CA ARG A 15 -17.74 -3.14 4.19
C ARG A 15 -18.19 -3.85 5.47
N VAL A 16 -18.87 -4.99 5.34
CA VAL A 16 -19.31 -5.80 6.48
C VAL A 16 -18.12 -6.34 7.29
N LEU A 17 -17.07 -6.81 6.62
CA LEU A 17 -15.84 -7.26 7.29
C LEU A 17 -15.16 -6.13 8.08
N ALA A 18 -15.04 -4.93 7.49
CA ALA A 18 -14.49 -3.77 8.18
C ALA A 18 -15.32 -3.37 9.41
N GLY A 19 -16.65 -3.45 9.32
CA GLY A 19 -17.55 -3.24 10.46
C GLY A 19 -17.32 -4.26 11.59
N ARG A 20 -17.27 -5.54 11.25
CA ARG A 20 -17.05 -6.62 12.24
C ARG A 20 -15.70 -6.50 12.96
N LEU A 21 -14.64 -6.13 12.24
CA LEU A 21 -13.32 -5.90 12.83
C LEU A 21 -13.31 -4.66 13.74
N ARG A 22 -14.00 -3.57 13.33
CA ARG A 22 -14.20 -2.39 14.18
C ARG A 22 -14.93 -2.75 15.47
N ASP A 23 -16.01 -3.50 15.38
CA ASP A 23 -16.83 -3.89 16.53
C ASP A 23 -16.08 -4.86 17.47
N ALA A 24 -15.13 -5.62 16.93
CA ALA A 24 -14.20 -6.45 17.70
C ALA A 24 -13.04 -5.66 18.34
N GLY A 25 -12.95 -4.35 18.10
CA GLY A 25 -11.88 -3.50 18.67
C GLY A 25 -10.53 -3.63 17.96
N GLU A 26 -10.49 -4.22 16.76
CA GLU A 26 -9.25 -4.40 16.00
C GLU A 26 -8.72 -3.04 15.49
N SER A 27 -7.41 -2.85 15.61
CA SER A 27 -6.72 -1.64 15.18
C SER A 27 -6.16 -1.79 13.75
N GLN A 28 -5.86 -0.66 13.09
CA GLN A 28 -5.23 -0.62 11.75
C GLN A 28 -6.00 -1.31 10.61
N VAL A 29 -7.32 -1.42 10.74
CA VAL A 29 -8.18 -2.05 9.71
C VAL A 29 -8.45 -1.08 8.56
N ILE A 30 -8.11 -1.49 7.33
CA ILE A 30 -8.41 -0.72 6.11
C ILE A 30 -9.93 -0.57 5.95
N GLY A 31 -10.40 0.68 5.89
CA GLY A 31 -11.81 1.03 5.71
C GLY A 31 -12.56 1.40 6.99
N VAL A 32 -11.98 1.20 8.18
CA VAL A 32 -12.66 1.54 9.46
C VAL A 32 -12.88 3.04 9.62
N ARG A 33 -11.95 3.88 9.18
CA ARG A 33 -12.07 5.36 9.29
C ARG A 33 -13.24 5.95 8.48
N VAL A 34 -13.67 5.26 7.42
CA VAL A 34 -14.75 5.73 6.52
C VAL A 34 -16.06 4.96 6.75
N PHE A 35 -16.06 3.97 7.63
CA PHE A 35 -17.26 3.21 7.99
C PHE A 35 -18.36 4.17 8.51
N PRO A 36 -19.64 4.00 8.11
CA PRO A 36 -20.24 2.87 7.39
C PRO A 36 -20.14 2.94 5.86
N LYS A 37 -19.46 3.93 5.28
CA LYS A 37 -19.29 4.03 3.82
C LYS A 37 -18.23 3.04 3.32
N PRO A 38 -18.37 2.50 2.10
CA PRO A 38 -17.34 1.64 1.52
C PRO A 38 -16.05 2.44 1.25
N SER A 39 -14.90 1.79 1.44
CA SER A 39 -13.60 2.36 1.07
C SER A 39 -13.51 2.59 -0.44
N SER A 40 -12.95 3.73 -0.85
CA SER A 40 -12.65 4.04 -2.25
C SER A 40 -11.61 3.08 -2.84
N GLN A 41 -10.69 2.59 -2.01
CA GLN A 41 -9.74 1.53 -2.34
C GLN A 41 -10.07 0.28 -1.52
N PRO A 42 -10.65 -0.76 -2.16
CA PRO A 42 -10.96 -2.02 -1.49
C PRO A 42 -9.72 -2.73 -0.96
N PRO A 43 -9.74 -3.31 0.26
CA PRO A 43 -8.62 -4.09 0.78
C PRO A 43 -8.17 -5.20 -0.16
N SER A 44 -9.11 -5.88 -0.83
CA SER A 44 -8.78 -6.94 -1.80
C SER A 44 -8.04 -6.44 -3.04
N THR A 45 -8.09 -5.13 -3.35
CA THR A 45 -7.28 -4.51 -4.39
C THR A 45 -5.89 -4.18 -3.88
N VAL A 46 -5.79 -3.62 -2.66
CA VAL A 46 -4.52 -3.25 -2.02
C VAL A 46 -3.63 -4.47 -1.86
N TYR A 47 -4.19 -5.57 -1.36
CA TYR A 47 -3.41 -6.79 -1.10
C TYR A 47 -3.20 -7.68 -2.32
N TRP A 48 -3.83 -7.42 -3.47
CA TRP A 48 -3.71 -8.32 -4.63
C TRP A 48 -2.25 -8.51 -5.08
N ASN A 49 -1.52 -7.40 -5.23
CA ASN A 49 -0.11 -7.45 -5.60
C ASN A 49 0.73 -8.03 -4.47
N ALA A 50 0.37 -7.75 -3.21
CA ALA A 50 1.06 -8.32 -2.06
C ALA A 50 0.96 -9.85 -2.04
N LEU A 51 -0.19 -10.44 -2.37
CA LEU A 51 -0.35 -11.89 -2.46
C LEU A 51 0.58 -12.53 -3.49
N ALA A 52 0.86 -11.84 -4.60
CA ALA A 52 1.84 -12.29 -5.59
C ALA A 52 3.27 -12.18 -5.05
N VAL A 53 3.61 -11.03 -4.44
CA VAL A 53 4.94 -10.80 -3.83
C VAL A 53 5.23 -11.79 -2.71
N TRP A 54 4.23 -12.13 -1.89
CA TRP A 54 4.35 -13.09 -0.79
C TRP A 54 4.32 -14.56 -1.24
N GLY A 55 4.19 -14.84 -2.54
CA GLY A 55 4.14 -16.20 -3.07
C GLY A 55 2.88 -16.98 -2.68
N ILE A 56 1.82 -16.29 -2.23
CA ILE A 56 0.52 -16.91 -1.91
C ILE A 56 -0.29 -17.09 -3.19
N LEU A 57 -0.24 -16.12 -4.10
CA LEU A 57 -0.76 -16.22 -5.45
C LEU A 57 0.31 -16.87 -6.35
N ARG A 58 -0.02 -18.00 -6.98
CA ARG A 58 0.92 -18.71 -7.85
C ARG A 58 1.23 -17.86 -9.09
N PRO A 59 2.51 -17.70 -9.45
CA PRO A 59 2.87 -17.11 -10.73
C PRO A 59 2.44 -18.07 -11.85
N ARG A 60 2.17 -17.50 -13.02
CA ARG A 60 1.95 -18.29 -14.22
C ARG A 60 3.28 -18.90 -14.69
N LEU A 61 3.22 -19.88 -15.60
CA LEU A 61 4.39 -20.49 -16.25
C LEU A 61 5.33 -19.46 -16.93
N ASP A 62 4.81 -18.28 -17.29
CA ASP A 62 5.57 -17.15 -17.85
C ASP A 62 6.18 -16.24 -16.75
N GLY A 63 6.11 -16.63 -15.48
CA GLY A 63 6.61 -15.87 -14.33
C GLY A 63 5.73 -14.68 -13.91
N ARG A 64 4.64 -14.38 -14.63
CA ARG A 64 3.79 -13.22 -14.34
C ARG A 64 2.71 -13.54 -13.30
N ALA A 65 2.36 -12.56 -12.47
CA ALA A 65 1.26 -12.66 -11.53
C ALA A 65 -0.09 -12.78 -12.26
N ILE A 66 -0.97 -13.64 -11.76
CA ILE A 66 -2.32 -13.82 -12.31
C ILE A 66 -3.17 -12.58 -11.96
N SER A 67 -3.97 -12.09 -12.92
CA SER A 67 -4.91 -11.01 -12.64
C SER A 67 -6.12 -11.50 -11.84
N ARG A 68 -6.75 -10.59 -11.10
CA ARG A 68 -7.96 -10.90 -10.31
C ARG A 68 -9.06 -11.55 -11.15
N ALA A 69 -9.31 -11.04 -12.35
CA ALA A 69 -10.33 -11.58 -13.24
C ALA A 69 -9.99 -13.01 -13.71
N GLN A 70 -8.71 -13.32 -13.91
CA GLN A 70 -8.25 -14.67 -14.25
C GLN A 70 -8.40 -15.63 -13.06
N ALA A 71 -7.98 -15.23 -11.85
CA ALA A 71 -8.13 -16.05 -10.66
C ALA A 71 -9.62 -16.37 -10.38
N HIS A 72 -10.51 -15.40 -10.53
CA HIS A 72 -11.96 -15.63 -10.42
C HIS A 72 -12.51 -16.58 -11.49
N ARG A 73 -11.93 -16.61 -12.70
CA ARG A 73 -12.32 -17.58 -13.73
C ARG A 73 -11.86 -18.98 -13.36
N GLN A 74 -10.60 -19.13 -12.94
CA GLN A 74 -10.04 -20.40 -12.48
C GLN A 74 -10.86 -20.99 -11.33
N LEU A 75 -11.16 -20.19 -10.29
CA LEU A 75 -11.97 -20.63 -9.16
C LEU A 75 -13.43 -21.01 -9.53
N LYS A 76 -13.94 -20.51 -10.66
CA LYS A 76 -15.28 -20.88 -11.15
C LYS A 76 -15.23 -22.13 -12.03
N SER A 77 -14.16 -22.31 -12.79
CA SER A 77 -13.95 -23.50 -13.63
C SER A 77 -13.55 -24.74 -12.83
N SER A 78 -13.23 -24.59 -11.54
CA SER A 78 -13.01 -25.71 -10.60
C SER A 78 -14.26 -26.56 -10.35
N GLY A 79 -15.43 -26.16 -10.84
CA GLY A 79 -16.64 -26.96 -10.77
C GLY A 79 -16.56 -28.12 -11.76
N THR A 80 -16.26 -29.33 -11.26
CA THR A 80 -16.63 -30.65 -11.81
C THR A 80 -16.66 -30.73 -13.35
N ALA A 81 -15.54 -30.42 -14.01
CA ALA A 81 -15.33 -30.92 -15.36
C ALA A 81 -14.86 -32.37 -15.23
N THR A 82 -15.81 -33.28 -15.37
CA THR A 82 -15.56 -34.72 -15.46
C THR A 82 -15.51 -35.09 -16.94
N ASN A 83 -14.58 -35.93 -17.36
CA ASN A 83 -14.62 -36.48 -18.71
C ASN A 83 -15.80 -37.46 -18.86
N ASP A 84 -16.10 -37.89 -20.09
CA ASP A 84 -17.19 -38.85 -20.38
C ASP A 84 -17.03 -40.19 -19.63
N ASP A 85 -15.83 -40.47 -19.10
CA ASP A 85 -15.49 -41.67 -18.31
C ASP A 85 -15.61 -41.48 -16.78
N GLY A 86 -16.15 -40.35 -16.31
CA GLY A 86 -16.31 -40.12 -14.87
C GLY A 86 -15.01 -39.73 -14.13
N GLN A 87 -13.90 -39.55 -14.85
CA GLN A 87 -12.62 -39.11 -14.28
C GLN A 87 -12.51 -37.58 -14.27
N PRO A 88 -11.96 -36.98 -13.20
CA PRO A 88 -11.67 -35.56 -13.18
C PRO A 88 -10.68 -35.22 -14.29
N PHE A 89 -10.95 -34.15 -15.07
CA PHE A 89 -9.93 -33.61 -15.97
C PHE A 89 -8.67 -33.27 -15.16
N LEU A 90 -7.50 -33.68 -15.67
CA LEU A 90 -6.19 -33.54 -15.05
C LEU A 90 -5.94 -32.12 -14.49
N SER A 91 -5.52 -32.11 -13.22
CA SER A 91 -4.97 -31.01 -12.41
C SER A 91 -5.58 -29.62 -12.62
N PHE A 92 -6.70 -29.35 -11.94
CA PHE A 92 -7.00 -27.96 -11.57
C PHE A 92 -5.91 -27.47 -10.61
N ASP A 93 -4.96 -26.68 -11.10
CA ASP A 93 -4.05 -25.94 -10.24
C ASP A 93 -4.77 -24.68 -9.74
N PRO A 94 -5.14 -24.59 -8.46
CA PRO A 94 -5.76 -23.39 -7.92
C PRO A 94 -4.81 -22.20 -8.06
N PRO A 95 -5.34 -20.97 -8.26
CA PRO A 95 -4.50 -19.77 -8.34
C PRO A 95 -3.70 -19.51 -7.06
N PHE A 96 -4.10 -20.09 -5.93
CA PHE A 96 -3.44 -19.94 -4.64
C PHE A 96 -2.71 -21.21 -4.23
N VAL A 97 -1.65 -21.05 -3.45
CA VAL A 97 -1.08 -22.15 -2.68
C VAL A 97 -2.12 -22.68 -1.66
N PRO A 98 -2.00 -23.92 -1.16
CA PRO A 98 -2.90 -24.44 -0.13
C PRO A 98 -2.95 -23.48 1.07
N LEU A 99 -4.12 -22.89 1.31
CA LEU A 99 -4.31 -21.91 2.38
C LEU A 99 -4.64 -22.62 3.70
N PRO A 100 -4.29 -22.03 4.86
CA PRO A 100 -4.79 -22.49 6.15
C PRO A 100 -6.32 -22.60 6.17
N ALA A 101 -6.83 -23.45 7.06
CA ALA A 101 -8.25 -23.59 7.27
C ALA A 101 -8.86 -22.23 7.62
N ARG A 102 -10.01 -21.94 7.01
CA ARG A 102 -10.77 -20.73 7.29
C ARG A 102 -11.19 -20.74 8.78
N PRO A 103 -11.09 -19.62 9.51
CA PRO A 103 -11.60 -19.53 10.87
C PRO A 103 -13.10 -19.83 10.93
N ASP A 104 -13.56 -20.52 11.97
CA ASP A 104 -14.99 -20.86 12.15
C ASP A 104 -15.87 -19.60 12.21
N SER A 105 -15.35 -18.53 12.81
CA SER A 105 -16.04 -17.24 12.90
C SER A 105 -16.06 -16.47 11.57
N TRP A 106 -15.49 -16.99 10.48
CA TRP A 106 -15.47 -16.28 9.19
C TRP A 106 -16.88 -15.91 8.71
N HIS A 107 -17.83 -16.83 8.84
CA HIS A 107 -19.20 -16.64 8.37
C HIS A 107 -20.06 -15.83 9.35
N ALA A 108 -19.81 -15.95 10.66
CA ALA A 108 -20.57 -15.26 11.70
C ALA A 108 -19.71 -15.07 12.96
N GLY A 109 -19.93 -13.97 13.69
CA GLY A 109 -19.24 -13.68 14.96
C GLY A 109 -18.12 -12.63 14.84
N PRO A 110 -17.33 -12.42 15.92
CA PRO A 110 -16.20 -11.51 15.89
C PRO A 110 -15.06 -12.07 15.03
N LEU A 111 -14.38 -11.17 14.31
CA LEU A 111 -13.17 -11.49 13.56
C LEU A 111 -11.98 -10.86 14.25
N THR A 112 -10.83 -11.49 14.10
CA THR A 112 -9.57 -10.98 14.62
C THR A 112 -8.47 -11.03 13.55
N LEU A 113 -7.48 -10.15 13.70
CA LEU A 113 -6.25 -10.16 12.90
C LEU A 113 -5.10 -10.93 13.59
N TRP A 114 -5.34 -11.47 14.78
CA TRP A 114 -4.36 -12.33 15.46
C TRP A 114 -4.20 -13.64 14.72
N LEU A 115 -2.97 -13.90 14.26
CA LEU A 115 -2.63 -15.14 13.57
C LEU A 115 -2.62 -16.31 14.56
N THR A 116 -3.27 -17.41 14.17
CA THR A 116 -3.06 -18.69 14.84
C THR A 116 -1.64 -19.21 14.60
N ILE A 117 -1.19 -20.19 15.40
CA ILE A 117 0.12 -20.83 15.22
C ILE A 117 0.27 -21.40 13.80
N ALA A 118 -0.79 -22.02 13.26
CA ALA A 118 -0.79 -22.59 11.92
C ALA A 118 -0.69 -21.52 10.82
N GLU A 119 -1.42 -20.42 10.95
CA GLU A 119 -1.35 -19.30 10.00
C GLU A 119 0.01 -18.59 10.06
N ALA A 120 0.55 -18.40 11.26
CA ALA A 120 1.87 -17.82 11.46
C ALA A 120 2.99 -18.69 10.85
N ALA A 121 2.91 -20.02 11.04
CA ALA A 121 3.83 -20.98 10.43
C ALA A 121 3.74 -20.96 8.90
N PHE A 122 2.52 -20.93 8.35
CA PHE A 122 2.29 -20.82 6.91
C PHE A 122 2.89 -19.54 6.33
N LEU A 123 2.63 -18.38 6.96
CA LEU A 123 3.20 -17.11 6.51
C LEU A 123 4.72 -17.10 6.63
N ARG A 124 5.28 -17.63 7.73
CA ARG A 124 6.73 -17.77 7.90
C ARG A 124 7.36 -18.58 6.78
N GLU A 125 6.79 -19.75 6.46
CA GLU A 125 7.27 -20.58 5.36
C GLU A 125 7.29 -19.81 4.05
N ARG A 126 6.17 -19.16 3.69
CA ARG A 126 6.05 -18.40 2.43
C ARG A 126 7.03 -17.24 2.35
N LEU A 127 7.10 -16.43 3.40
CA LEU A 127 7.96 -15.26 3.44
C LEU A 127 9.44 -15.64 3.47
N SER A 128 9.81 -16.78 4.06
CA SER A 128 11.19 -17.28 4.09
C SER A 128 11.71 -17.73 2.71
N GLN A 129 10.81 -18.00 1.76
CA GLN A 129 11.11 -18.48 0.42
C GLN A 129 11.16 -17.35 -0.62
N LEU A 130 10.90 -16.10 -0.22
CA LEU A 130 10.89 -15.00 -1.17
C LEU A 130 12.29 -14.73 -1.72
N ARG A 131 12.36 -14.50 -3.03
CA ARG A 131 13.58 -14.24 -3.80
C ARG A 131 13.49 -12.87 -4.45
N SER A 132 14.64 -12.24 -4.68
CA SER A 132 14.68 -11.00 -5.46
C SER A 132 14.41 -11.30 -6.94
N ASN A 133 13.81 -10.35 -7.64
CA ASN A 133 13.64 -10.45 -9.08
C ASN A 133 14.99 -10.19 -9.75
N GLY A 134 15.63 -11.25 -10.28
CA GLY A 134 16.79 -11.13 -11.17
C GLY A 134 18.09 -11.74 -10.65
N ASP A 135 18.19 -12.06 -9.34
CA ASP A 135 19.39 -12.70 -8.79
C ASP A 135 19.07 -13.91 -7.91
N HIS A 136 20.02 -14.85 -7.85
CA HIS A 136 19.94 -16.08 -7.07
C HIS A 136 20.07 -15.84 -5.55
N GLU A 137 20.17 -14.58 -5.12
CA GLU A 137 20.25 -14.19 -3.71
C GLU A 137 18.87 -13.88 -3.10
N LEU A 138 18.77 -14.14 -1.80
CA LEU A 138 17.62 -13.80 -0.96
C LEU A 138 17.60 -12.28 -0.70
N SER A 139 17.31 -11.46 -1.70
CA SER A 139 17.28 -9.99 -1.53
C SER A 139 15.88 -9.46 -1.24
N LEU A 140 15.29 -9.92 -0.14
CA LEU A 140 14.14 -9.28 0.47
C LEU A 140 14.36 -9.25 1.98
N LEU A 141 14.54 -8.05 2.55
CA LEU A 141 14.60 -7.80 4.00
C LEU A 141 13.57 -8.64 4.79
N LEU A 142 12.35 -8.75 4.27
CA LEU A 142 11.27 -9.53 4.88
C LEU A 142 11.62 -11.03 5.01
N ALA A 143 12.26 -11.63 4.00
CA ALA A 143 12.70 -13.02 4.07
C ALA A 143 13.81 -13.22 5.11
N ARG A 144 14.73 -12.26 5.21
CA ARG A 144 15.81 -12.27 6.21
C ARG A 144 15.26 -12.12 7.63
N LEU A 145 14.36 -11.15 7.85
CA LEU A 145 13.68 -10.93 9.14
C LEU A 145 12.90 -12.17 9.59
N VAL A 146 12.24 -12.87 8.67
CA VAL A 146 11.46 -14.06 9.01
C VAL A 146 12.36 -15.24 9.38
N ARG A 147 13.57 -15.33 8.81
CA ARG A 147 14.54 -16.40 9.06
C ARG A 147 15.37 -16.23 10.33
N THR A 148 15.45 -15.03 10.90
CA THR A 148 16.19 -14.84 12.16
C THR A 148 15.51 -15.52 13.34
N GLU A 149 14.20 -15.77 13.25
CA GLU A 149 13.35 -16.28 14.34
C GLU A 149 13.45 -15.48 15.65
N ALA A 150 14.01 -14.27 15.59
CA ALA A 150 14.16 -13.36 16.71
C ALA A 150 12.83 -12.67 17.04
N ALA A 151 12.79 -12.02 18.20
CA ALA A 151 11.68 -11.13 18.53
C ALA A 151 11.50 -10.07 17.43
N ALA A 152 10.24 -9.70 17.18
CA ALA A 152 9.93 -8.66 16.20
C ALA A 152 10.67 -7.36 16.56
N PRO A 153 11.34 -6.72 15.60
CA PRO A 153 12.04 -5.47 15.87
C PRO A 153 11.05 -4.39 16.31
N SER A 154 11.55 -3.41 17.08
CA SER A 154 10.75 -2.29 17.59
C SER A 154 10.13 -1.44 16.48
N GLY A 155 10.72 -1.46 15.27
CA GLY A 155 10.15 -0.88 14.08
C GLY A 155 10.94 -1.21 12.81
N MET A 156 10.36 -0.86 11.66
CA MET A 156 10.96 -1.10 10.34
C MET A 156 12.26 -0.32 10.10
N TRP A 157 12.48 0.74 10.86
CA TRP A 157 13.66 1.61 10.72
C TRP A 157 14.70 1.40 11.82
N ALA A 158 14.43 0.50 12.77
CA ALA A 158 15.28 0.26 13.92
C ALA A 158 16.63 -0.35 13.54
N ASP A 159 17.65 -0.15 14.38
CA ASP A 159 19.01 -0.60 14.10
C ASP A 159 19.10 -2.12 13.96
N GLU A 160 18.26 -2.87 14.68
CA GLU A 160 18.16 -4.32 14.54
C GLU A 160 17.66 -4.72 13.15
N THR A 161 16.66 -4.02 12.62
CA THR A 161 16.14 -4.27 11.26
C THR A 161 17.20 -3.96 10.21
N ARG A 162 17.97 -2.88 10.39
CA ARG A 162 19.08 -2.51 9.50
C ARG A 162 20.19 -3.55 9.54
N ALA A 163 20.58 -4.01 10.73
CA ALA A 163 21.60 -5.06 10.86
C ALA A 163 21.23 -6.32 10.06
N ILE A 164 19.95 -6.68 10.02
CA ILE A 164 19.44 -7.84 9.27
C ILE A 164 19.33 -7.56 7.75
N ALA A 165 19.20 -6.30 7.35
CA ALA A 165 18.99 -5.92 5.95
C ALA A 165 20.16 -6.28 5.01
N GLY A 166 21.37 -6.51 5.52
CA GLY A 166 22.53 -6.91 4.70
C GLY A 166 22.79 -5.94 3.54
N PRO A 167 22.88 -6.38 2.27
CA PRO A 167 23.08 -5.49 1.12
C PRO A 167 21.96 -4.45 0.92
N ASP A 168 20.74 -4.70 1.43
CA ASP A 168 19.61 -3.78 1.27
C ASP A 168 19.59 -2.66 2.34
N GLN A 169 20.65 -2.53 3.14
CA GLN A 169 20.76 -1.54 4.22
C GLN A 169 20.62 -0.10 3.72
N GLU A 170 21.33 0.26 2.66
CA GLU A 170 21.29 1.63 2.10
C GLU A 170 19.92 1.95 1.51
N SER A 171 19.35 1.03 0.73
CA SER A 171 17.99 1.18 0.19
C SER A 171 16.94 1.30 1.31
N LEU A 172 17.13 0.63 2.45
CA LEU A 172 16.26 0.79 3.62
C LEU A 172 16.38 2.18 4.25
N VAL A 173 17.58 2.76 4.29
CA VAL A 173 17.79 4.14 4.74
C VAL A 173 17.13 5.13 3.79
N HIS A 174 17.29 4.96 2.47
CA HIS A 174 16.62 5.80 1.48
C HIS A 174 15.09 5.67 1.58
N ALA A 175 14.57 4.45 1.81
CA ALA A 175 13.15 4.20 2.03
C ALA A 175 12.61 4.96 3.25
N GLN A 176 13.37 5.03 4.35
CA GLN A 176 12.99 5.82 5.53
C GLN A 176 12.97 7.32 5.22
N GLN A 177 14.00 7.80 4.53
CA GLN A 177 14.15 9.22 4.18
C GLN A 177 13.03 9.69 3.26
N VAL A 178 12.71 8.91 2.22
CA VAL A 178 11.61 9.23 1.30
C VAL A 178 10.24 9.10 1.98
N ALA A 179 10.05 8.13 2.88
CA ALA A 179 8.82 8.02 3.66
C ALA A 179 8.61 9.23 4.56
N SER A 180 9.68 9.69 5.22
CA SER A 180 9.69 10.91 6.05
C SER A 180 9.38 12.15 5.21
N LEU A 181 10.00 12.27 4.02
CA LEU A 181 9.72 13.37 3.10
C LEU A 181 8.27 13.33 2.55
N ALA A 182 7.73 12.14 2.31
CA ALA A 182 6.34 11.97 1.88
C ALA A 182 5.34 12.35 2.99
N ALA A 183 5.66 12.07 4.26
CA ALA A 183 4.87 12.55 5.40
C ALA A 183 4.85 14.09 5.47
N VAL A 184 6.01 14.73 5.33
CA VAL A 184 6.09 16.20 5.27
C VAL A 184 5.34 16.75 4.06
N GLY A 185 5.55 16.19 2.87
CA GLY A 185 4.86 16.65 1.65
C GLY A 185 3.34 16.50 1.75
N ARG A 186 2.85 15.46 2.44
CA ARG A 186 1.42 15.31 2.74
C ARG A 186 0.93 16.40 3.70
N ALA A 187 1.70 16.70 4.74
CA ALA A 187 1.39 17.76 5.70
C ALA A 187 1.48 19.16 5.09
N VAL A 188 2.28 19.37 4.04
CA VAL A 188 2.33 20.62 3.25
C VAL A 188 1.11 20.77 2.33
N TYR A 189 0.63 19.66 1.76
CA TYR A 189 -0.50 19.68 0.82
C TYR A 189 -1.81 20.16 1.46
N ASP A 190 -2.11 19.73 2.68
CA ASP A 190 -3.38 20.05 3.32
C ASP A 190 -3.54 21.57 3.62
N PRO A 191 -2.54 22.29 4.19
CA PRO A 191 -2.53 23.75 4.33
C PRO A 191 -2.55 24.52 3.01
N LEU A 192 -1.81 24.06 1.98
CA LEU A 192 -1.84 24.69 0.66
C LEU A 192 -3.26 24.61 0.06
N ARG A 193 -3.93 23.49 0.25
CA ARG A 193 -5.32 23.30 -0.19
C ARG A 193 -6.30 24.18 0.59
N GLU A 194 -6.11 24.33 1.91
CA GLU A 194 -6.90 25.29 2.69
C GLU A 194 -6.74 26.71 2.18
N ARG A 195 -5.50 27.14 1.92
CA ARG A 195 -5.24 28.49 1.42
C ARG A 195 -5.90 28.77 0.07
N ILE A 196 -5.92 27.80 -0.85
CA ILE A 196 -6.65 27.93 -2.12
C ILE A 196 -8.14 28.17 -1.82
N VAL A 197 -8.74 27.40 -0.89
CA VAL A 197 -10.14 27.58 -0.49
C VAL A 197 -10.37 28.92 0.24
N GLU A 198 -9.47 29.38 1.10
CA GLU A 198 -9.58 30.70 1.77
C GLU A 198 -9.56 31.84 0.76
N VAL A 199 -8.63 31.79 -0.18
CA VAL A 199 -8.40 32.86 -1.16
C VAL A 199 -9.51 32.88 -2.23
N ASP A 200 -9.90 31.71 -2.74
CA ASP A 200 -10.86 31.60 -3.84
C ASP A 200 -12.32 31.60 -3.34
N ASP A 201 -12.63 30.91 -2.23
CA ASP A 201 -13.99 30.78 -1.70
C ASP A 201 -14.33 31.75 -0.55
N ARG A 202 -13.36 32.56 -0.07
CA ARG A 202 -13.50 33.55 1.03
C ARG A 202 -14.09 32.97 2.32
N ARG A 203 -13.73 31.74 2.67
CA ARG A 203 -14.17 31.08 3.92
C ARG A 203 -13.02 31.03 4.92
N GLU A 204 -13.29 31.27 6.19
CA GLU A 204 -12.32 31.04 7.26
C GLU A 204 -12.06 29.53 7.40
N THR A 205 -10.78 29.11 7.32
CA THR A 205 -10.38 27.74 7.67
C THR A 205 -9.62 27.70 8.99
N SER A 206 -9.65 26.53 9.62
CA SER A 206 -9.00 26.29 10.90
C SER A 206 -7.47 26.26 10.77
N THR A 207 -6.73 26.68 11.80
CA THR A 207 -5.25 26.59 11.84
C THR A 207 -4.71 25.16 12.01
N ARG A 208 -5.60 24.17 12.20
CA ARG A 208 -5.26 22.79 12.58
C ARG A 208 -4.22 22.14 11.67
N HIS A 209 -4.26 22.38 10.36
CA HIS A 209 -3.28 21.77 9.45
C HIS A 209 -1.93 22.47 9.47
N ARG A 210 -1.88 23.77 9.79
CA ARG A 210 -0.61 24.50 9.98
C ARG A 210 0.10 24.06 11.26
N ASP A 211 -0.66 23.83 12.33
CA ASP A 211 -0.13 23.27 13.58
C ASP A 211 0.40 21.85 13.34
N TYR A 212 -0.38 21.00 12.66
CA TYR A 212 0.05 19.65 12.27
C TYR A 212 1.29 19.62 11.36
N LEU A 213 1.44 20.59 10.46
CA LEU A 213 2.64 20.72 9.63
C LEU A 213 3.89 20.95 10.49
N THR A 214 3.77 21.77 11.54
CA THR A 214 4.88 22.03 12.45
C THR A 214 5.31 20.75 13.16
N ASP A 215 4.36 20.02 13.74
CA ASP A 215 4.62 18.73 14.41
C ASP A 215 5.31 17.73 13.48
N VAL A 216 4.81 17.59 12.25
CA VAL A 216 5.37 16.66 11.25
C VAL A 216 6.77 17.05 10.80
N VAL A 217 7.06 18.34 10.65
CA VAL A 217 8.41 18.81 10.30
C VAL A 217 9.38 18.61 11.45
N GLU A 218 8.95 18.79 12.70
CA GLU A 218 9.77 18.49 13.88
C GLU A 218 10.10 17.00 13.99
N GLU A 219 9.12 16.12 13.75
CA GLU A 219 9.30 14.67 13.82
C GLU A 219 10.13 14.10 12.65
N HIS A 220 9.87 14.55 11.42
CA HIS A 220 10.39 13.91 10.21
C HIS A 220 11.43 14.75 9.44
N GLY A 221 11.53 16.05 9.70
CA GLY A 221 12.35 16.97 8.89
C GLY A 221 13.84 16.61 8.88
N ALA A 222 14.40 16.25 10.04
CA ALA A 222 15.81 15.88 10.17
C ALA A 222 16.19 14.62 9.39
N VAL A 223 15.24 13.70 9.17
CA VAL A 223 15.42 12.48 8.39
C VAL A 223 15.15 12.76 6.91
N ALA A 224 14.08 13.49 6.60
CA ALA A 224 13.68 13.85 5.24
C ALA A 224 14.75 14.65 4.49
N VAL A 225 15.44 15.58 5.17
CA VAL A 225 16.48 16.43 4.55
C VAL A 225 17.71 15.64 4.11
N LYS A 226 17.93 14.44 4.64
CA LYS A 226 19.06 13.59 4.28
C LYS A 226 18.85 12.81 2.98
N LEU A 227 17.63 12.84 2.41
CA LEU A 227 17.30 12.10 1.20
C LEU A 227 18.23 12.46 0.06
N ASP A 228 18.96 11.48 -0.46
CA ASP A 228 19.62 11.58 -1.75
C ASP A 228 18.63 11.14 -2.85
N VAL A 229 18.24 12.09 -3.71
CA VAL A 229 17.25 11.83 -4.77
C VAL A 229 17.86 11.04 -5.91
N ASP A 230 19.18 11.16 -6.15
CA ASP A 230 19.87 10.40 -7.18
C ASP A 230 20.07 8.95 -6.73
N ALA A 231 20.43 8.73 -5.48
CA ALA A 231 20.51 7.39 -4.91
C ALA A 231 19.14 6.70 -4.87
N LEU A 232 18.07 7.45 -4.56
CA LEU A 232 16.71 6.92 -4.66
C LEU A 232 16.36 6.48 -6.10
N GLU A 233 16.72 7.27 -7.11
CA GLU A 233 16.48 6.88 -8.51
C GLU A 233 17.30 5.66 -8.94
N ALA A 234 18.46 5.42 -8.32
CA ALA A 234 19.20 4.18 -8.51
C ALA A 234 18.47 2.97 -7.91
N ASP A 235 17.78 3.14 -6.77
CA ASP A 235 17.01 2.07 -6.12
C ASP A 235 15.71 1.71 -6.86
N ILE A 236 14.93 2.72 -7.28
CA ILE A 236 13.55 2.51 -7.80
C ILE A 236 13.39 2.80 -9.30
N GLY A 237 14.43 3.29 -9.94
CA GLY A 237 14.40 3.79 -11.32
C GLY A 237 14.05 5.28 -11.42
N VAL A 238 14.15 5.81 -12.64
CA VAL A 238 14.02 7.24 -12.94
C VAL A 238 12.64 7.78 -12.53
N LEU A 239 12.63 8.84 -11.73
CA LEU A 239 11.40 9.49 -11.31
C LEU A 239 10.85 10.40 -12.42
N PRO A 240 9.51 10.56 -12.51
CA PRO A 240 8.93 11.59 -13.35
C PRO A 240 9.48 12.98 -13.00
N PRO A 241 9.88 13.82 -13.99
CA PRO A 241 10.57 15.09 -13.72
C PRO A 241 9.83 16.02 -12.75
N LYS A 242 8.50 16.08 -12.85
CA LYS A 242 7.66 16.87 -11.95
C LYS A 242 7.68 16.37 -10.51
N LEU A 243 7.69 15.04 -10.32
CA LEU A 243 7.77 14.45 -8.99
C LEU A 243 9.14 14.70 -8.38
N ARG A 244 10.21 14.50 -9.16
CA ARG A 244 11.58 14.82 -8.78
C ARG A 244 11.72 16.28 -8.33
N ALA A 245 11.15 17.23 -9.08
CA ALA A 245 11.15 18.65 -8.73
C ALA A 245 10.46 18.93 -7.39
N VAL A 246 9.30 18.30 -7.13
CA VAL A 246 8.58 18.45 -5.85
C VAL A 246 9.41 17.90 -4.68
N LEU A 247 10.07 16.75 -4.85
CA LEU A 247 10.92 16.17 -3.79
C LEU A 247 12.09 17.08 -3.46
N ILE A 248 12.80 17.59 -4.48
CA ILE A 248 13.94 18.50 -4.30
C ILE A 248 13.49 19.81 -3.65
N ALA A 249 12.40 20.42 -4.12
CA ALA A 249 11.91 21.67 -3.56
C ALA A 249 11.44 21.51 -2.10
N THR A 250 10.72 20.43 -1.79
CA THR A 250 10.28 20.14 -0.41
C THR A 250 11.49 19.90 0.50
N LYS A 251 12.50 19.14 0.04
CA LYS A 251 13.76 18.94 0.78
C LYS A 251 14.47 20.27 1.06
N ASN A 252 14.60 21.13 0.06
CA ASN A 252 15.26 22.43 0.19
C ASN A 252 14.50 23.38 1.12
N TRP A 253 13.16 23.32 1.11
CA TRP A 253 12.31 24.08 2.02
C TRP A 253 12.49 23.64 3.48
N ILE A 254 12.57 22.33 3.75
CA ILE A 254 12.90 21.81 5.09
C ILE A 254 14.30 22.28 5.51
N ALA A 255 15.29 22.19 4.60
CA ALA A 255 16.67 22.57 4.87
C ALA A 255 16.84 24.05 5.21
N SER A 256 16.07 24.92 4.55
CA SER A 256 16.09 26.37 4.79
C SER A 256 15.37 26.78 6.08
N LYS A 257 14.70 25.83 6.76
CA LYS A 257 13.85 26.08 7.92
C LYS A 257 12.78 27.13 7.64
N SER A 258 12.36 27.26 6.38
CA SER A 258 11.32 28.18 5.98
C SER A 258 9.99 27.77 6.62
N ARG A 259 9.23 28.77 7.07
CA ARG A 259 7.84 28.59 7.52
C ARG A 259 6.83 29.03 6.47
N ASP A 260 7.31 29.44 5.29
CA ASP A 260 6.45 29.87 4.19
C ASP A 260 6.33 28.76 3.14
N GLU A 261 5.30 27.93 3.30
CA GLU A 261 4.96 26.82 2.41
C GLU A 261 4.43 27.29 1.04
N VAL A 262 4.03 28.57 0.90
CA VAL A 262 3.44 29.13 -0.34
C VAL A 262 4.41 29.05 -1.50
N THR A 263 5.71 29.15 -1.20
CA THR A 263 6.78 29.00 -2.19
C THR A 263 6.76 27.64 -2.91
N LEU A 264 6.07 26.63 -2.35
CA LEU A 264 5.90 25.31 -2.94
C LEU A 264 4.61 25.16 -3.78
N LEU A 265 3.69 26.13 -3.72
CA LEU A 265 2.33 26.01 -4.27
C LEU A 265 2.32 25.69 -5.78
N ASP A 266 3.10 26.42 -6.57
CA ASP A 266 3.13 26.24 -8.04
C ASP A 266 3.64 24.84 -8.43
N LEU A 267 4.64 24.33 -7.71
CA LEU A 267 5.21 23.01 -7.96
C LEU A 267 4.25 21.88 -7.60
N TYR A 268 3.57 21.98 -6.44
CA TYR A 268 2.54 21.03 -6.04
C TYR A 268 1.35 21.06 -7.00
N THR A 269 0.94 22.23 -7.45
CA THR A 269 -0.14 22.40 -8.44
C THR A 269 0.23 21.78 -9.79
N ALA A 270 1.43 22.03 -10.29
CA ALA A 270 1.93 21.48 -11.54
C ALA A 270 2.05 19.93 -11.53
N ALA A 271 2.33 19.36 -10.35
CA ALA A 271 2.37 17.92 -10.13
C ALA A 271 0.95 17.30 -10.07
N GLU A 272 -0.01 17.97 -9.42
CA GLU A 272 -1.40 17.51 -9.33
C GLU A 272 -2.18 17.64 -10.64
N ALA A 273 -1.84 18.59 -11.53
CA ALA A 273 -2.47 18.74 -12.85
C ALA A 273 -2.47 17.44 -13.69
N ARG A 274 -1.59 16.48 -13.38
CA ARG A 274 -1.56 15.15 -14.02
C ARG A 274 -2.65 14.20 -13.52
N LYS A 275 -3.16 14.36 -12.29
CA LYS A 275 -4.26 13.54 -11.76
C LYS A 275 -5.59 13.85 -12.44
N VAL A 276 -5.82 15.09 -12.86
CA VAL A 276 -7.05 15.50 -13.55
C VAL A 276 -7.26 14.75 -14.87
N ASN A 277 -6.18 14.29 -15.53
CA ASN A 277 -6.28 13.48 -16.74
C ASN A 277 -6.59 11.98 -16.50
N ARG A 278 -6.74 11.52 -15.24
CA ARG A 278 -7.14 10.13 -14.90
C ARG A 278 -8.53 10.00 -14.29
N THR A 279 -9.27 11.11 -14.14
CA THR A 279 -10.69 11.11 -13.81
C THR A 279 -11.36 12.13 -14.71
N GLY A 280 -12.08 11.66 -15.72
CA GLY A 280 -12.89 12.52 -16.58
C GLY A 280 -13.82 13.39 -15.76
N PHE A 281 -13.47 14.67 -15.64
CA PHE A 281 -14.36 15.72 -15.17
C PHE A 281 -14.76 16.50 -16.42
N CYS A 282 -15.81 16.03 -17.09
CA CYS A 282 -16.53 16.82 -18.08
C CYS A 282 -17.25 17.95 -17.34
N GLY A 283 -16.62 19.11 -17.23
CA GLY A 283 -17.30 20.39 -17.03
C GLY A 283 -17.63 20.97 -18.39
N GLY A 284 -18.82 20.65 -18.90
CA GLY A 284 -19.33 21.24 -20.14
C GLY A 284 -19.53 22.74 -19.96
N SER A 285 -18.80 23.52 -20.75
CA SER A 285 -19.06 24.93 -21.02
C SER A 285 -20.31 25.04 -21.90
N HIS A 286 -21.38 25.61 -21.35
CA HIS A 286 -22.42 26.24 -22.15
C HIS A 286 -22.32 27.76 -21.95
N SER A 287 -21.85 28.42 -23.00
CA SER A 287 -22.37 29.72 -23.42
C SER A 287 -23.78 29.54 -24.00
#